data_AF-A0A0B6ZAU6-F1
#
_entry.id   AF-A0A0B6ZAU6-F1
#
_cell.length_a   1.000
_cell.length_b   1.000
_cell.length_c   1.000
_cell.angle_alpha   90.00
_cell.angle_beta   90.00
_cell.angle_gamma   90.00
#
_symmetry.space_group_name_H-M   'P 1'
#
loop_
_entity.id
_entity.type
_entity.pdbx_description
1 polymer ?
#
loop_
_entity_poly.entity_id
_entity_poly.type
_entity_poly.pdbx_seq_one_letter_code
_entity_poly.pdbx_strand_id
1 'polypeptide(L)'
;MFSIAFLLCPLLVFSLSSAIDWPQPHRKYDKRPNSNSYCQAGVIAFCPTGMQSNYMPTFNASDTLYVYAMKAPVWEFKFGSLLKYFNIMHDAIGFYHVQSGLNMTMEWYELFQLFNCTFPHEPDKNKLLWCNQGATCIYQGIDDQHWIENGTLVKVAEINGETFNQFAAWVELDNNTYPFYETWTIMEKPGGQVWFDPFDCASWVLRAFDTLSINGAKFNQSVHLNYTKIILYSEQPIYIGNSTSIYSDPSTLSALYNFYTYFQGSKSLAHVLENLLKYISWFIENDTFYLFYNDQYWKLPLVYPYIKLTYDETPLPSIVTSHDYV
;
A
#
# COMPACT_ATOMS: atom_id res chain seq x y z
N MET A 1 -26.52 61.79 -38.02
CA MET A 1 -26.49 61.25 -36.64
C MET A 1 -27.12 59.87 -36.65
N PHE A 2 -26.33 58.81 -36.75
CA PHE A 2 -26.70 57.45 -36.33
C PHE A 2 -25.40 56.77 -35.93
N SER A 3 -25.25 56.50 -34.64
CA SER A 3 -24.08 55.84 -34.05
C SER A 3 -24.49 54.41 -33.70
N ILE A 4 -23.88 53.43 -34.35
CA ILE A 4 -24.04 52.01 -34.05
C ILE A 4 -22.96 51.65 -33.02
N ALA A 5 -23.38 51.40 -31.77
CA ALA A 5 -22.52 50.88 -30.73
C ALA A 5 -22.49 49.34 -30.83
N PHE A 6 -21.34 48.79 -31.21
CA PHE A 6 -21.03 47.37 -31.10
C PHE A 6 -20.81 47.03 -29.61
N LEU A 7 -21.70 46.23 -29.02
CA LEU A 7 -21.47 45.58 -27.74
C LEU A 7 -20.60 44.34 -27.96
N LEU A 8 -19.32 44.43 -27.60
CA LEU A 8 -18.44 43.30 -27.41
C LEU A 8 -18.77 42.66 -26.05
N CYS A 9 -19.41 41.49 -26.09
CA CYS A 9 -19.57 40.63 -24.93
C CYS A 9 -18.30 39.77 -24.79
N PRO A 10 -17.52 39.85 -23.70
CA PRO A 10 -16.40 38.94 -23.51
C PRO A 10 -16.96 37.57 -23.11
N LEU A 11 -16.73 36.58 -23.96
CA LEU A 11 -16.92 35.17 -23.62
C LEU A 11 -15.99 34.83 -22.45
N LEU A 12 -16.55 34.74 -21.25
CA LEU A 12 -15.93 34.09 -20.09
C LEU A 12 -15.71 32.62 -20.44
N VAL A 13 -14.47 32.30 -20.84
CA VAL A 13 -13.99 30.91 -20.88
C VAL A 13 -13.79 30.50 -19.42
N PHE A 14 -14.79 29.82 -18.84
CA PHE A 14 -14.59 29.08 -17.61
C PHE A 14 -13.65 27.91 -17.91
N SER A 15 -12.38 28.04 -17.54
CA SER A 15 -11.50 26.88 -17.42
C SER A 15 -12.00 26.04 -16.24
N LEU A 16 -12.75 24.99 -16.53
CA LEU A 16 -12.98 23.92 -15.58
C LEU A 16 -11.66 23.15 -15.41
N SER A 17 -10.74 23.71 -14.64
CA SER A 17 -9.74 22.88 -13.96
C SER A 17 -10.54 22.11 -12.92
N SER A 18 -10.80 20.83 -13.19
CA SER A 18 -11.21 19.91 -12.12
C SER A 18 -10.13 20.01 -11.04
N ALA A 19 -10.48 20.54 -9.87
CA ALA A 19 -9.56 20.60 -8.76
C ALA A 19 -9.07 19.17 -8.48
N ILE A 20 -7.77 19.02 -8.33
CA ILE A 20 -7.18 17.75 -7.93
C ILE A 20 -7.52 17.57 -6.44
N ASP A 21 -8.32 16.56 -6.12
CA ASP A 21 -8.63 16.21 -4.73
C ASP A 21 -7.45 15.47 -4.11
N TRP A 22 -7.04 15.91 -2.91
CA TRP A 22 -5.94 15.32 -2.17
C TRP A 22 -6.44 14.67 -0.87
N PRO A 23 -5.94 13.48 -0.47
CA PRO A 23 -4.98 12.65 -1.19
C PRO A 23 -5.58 12.06 -2.49
N GLN A 24 -4.72 11.68 -3.44
CA GLN A 24 -5.19 10.98 -4.64
C GLN A 24 -5.77 9.62 -4.24
N PRO A 25 -7.01 9.30 -4.63
CA PRO A 25 -7.61 8.02 -4.28
C PRO A 25 -6.93 6.89 -5.05
N HIS A 26 -6.75 5.75 -4.40
CA HIS A 26 -6.28 4.53 -5.07
C HIS A 26 -7.22 4.12 -6.20
N ARG A 27 -6.66 3.81 -7.36
CA ARG A 27 -7.41 3.41 -8.54
C ARG A 27 -8.07 2.05 -8.32
N LYS A 28 -9.36 1.98 -8.59
CA LYS A 28 -10.14 0.75 -8.63
C LYS A 28 -9.99 0.06 -9.98
N TYR A 29 -9.95 -1.26 -9.97
CA TYR A 29 -9.94 -2.11 -11.16
C TYR A 29 -11.14 -3.04 -11.14
N ASP A 30 -11.71 -3.32 -12.31
CA ASP A 30 -12.83 -4.27 -12.41
C ASP A 30 -12.40 -5.70 -12.07
N LYS A 31 -11.11 -6.02 -12.29
CA LYS A 31 -10.48 -7.29 -11.94
C LYS A 31 -8.98 -7.15 -11.87
N ARG A 32 -8.33 -8.06 -11.13
CA ARG A 32 -6.88 -8.20 -11.11
C ARG A 32 -6.34 -8.56 -12.51
N PRO A 33 -5.41 -7.77 -13.08
CA PRO A 33 -4.77 -8.12 -14.34
C PRO A 33 -3.80 -9.28 -14.15
N ASN A 34 -3.66 -10.11 -15.19
CA ASN A 34 -2.63 -11.15 -15.21
C ASN A 34 -1.24 -10.52 -15.07
N SER A 35 -0.42 -11.12 -14.21
CA SER A 35 0.98 -10.71 -14.07
C SER A 35 1.75 -10.93 -15.38
N ASN A 36 2.68 -10.03 -15.67
CA ASN A 36 3.56 -10.16 -16.83
C ASN A 36 4.49 -11.37 -16.67
N SER A 37 4.78 -12.11 -17.74
CA SER A 37 5.66 -13.29 -17.71
C SER A 37 7.11 -12.99 -17.28
N TYR A 38 7.53 -11.74 -17.39
CA TYR A 38 8.79 -11.25 -16.84
C TYR A 38 8.78 -11.26 -15.29
N CYS A 39 7.64 -10.95 -14.67
CA CYS A 39 7.51 -10.89 -13.23
C CYS A 39 7.48 -12.30 -12.66
N GLN A 40 8.56 -12.69 -11.99
CA GLN A 40 8.70 -14.00 -11.35
C GLN A 40 9.06 -13.81 -9.90
N ALA A 41 8.32 -14.48 -9.00
CA ALA A 41 8.71 -14.55 -7.61
C ALA A 41 10.07 -15.28 -7.55
N GLY A 42 11.06 -14.65 -6.91
CA GLY A 42 12.45 -15.13 -6.92
C GLY A 42 12.63 -16.46 -6.20
N VAL A 43 13.21 -16.42 -4.99
CA VAL A 43 13.48 -17.65 -4.21
C VAL A 43 12.24 -18.13 -3.46
N ILE A 44 11.37 -17.20 -3.04
CA ILE A 44 10.20 -17.48 -2.22
C ILE A 44 8.95 -17.12 -3.04
N ALA A 45 8.10 -18.12 -3.29
CA ALA A 45 6.82 -17.92 -3.95
C ALA A 45 5.87 -17.12 -3.06
N PHE A 46 4.97 -16.35 -3.68
CA PHE A 46 3.86 -15.72 -2.97
C PHE A 46 2.93 -16.79 -2.38
N CYS A 47 2.56 -16.62 -1.12
CA CYS A 47 1.60 -17.45 -0.39
C CYS A 47 1.85 -18.96 -0.49
N PRO A 48 3.03 -19.46 -0.09
CA PRO A 48 3.46 -20.84 -0.36
C PRO A 48 2.61 -21.90 0.34
N THR A 49 2.06 -21.57 1.51
CA THR A 49 1.15 -22.42 2.31
C THR A 49 -0.30 -21.94 2.23
N GLY A 50 -0.62 -21.14 1.22
CA GLY A 50 -1.95 -20.59 0.99
C GLY A 50 -3.02 -21.68 0.91
N MET A 51 -4.23 -21.33 1.36
CA MET A 51 -5.41 -22.15 1.15
C MET A 51 -5.65 -22.35 -0.36
N GLN A 52 -6.40 -23.41 -0.69
CA GLN A 52 -6.75 -23.71 -2.07
C GLN A 52 -7.40 -22.50 -2.76
N SER A 53 -7.08 -22.27 -4.04
CA SER A 53 -7.71 -21.21 -4.83
C SER A 53 -9.24 -21.29 -4.75
N ASN A 54 -9.88 -20.13 -4.60
CA ASN A 54 -11.34 -19.98 -4.47
C ASN A 54 -11.94 -20.70 -3.27
N TYR A 55 -11.15 -20.95 -2.22
CA TYR A 55 -11.64 -21.50 -0.96
C TYR A 55 -11.49 -20.48 0.16
N MET A 56 -12.61 -20.17 0.79
CA MET A 56 -12.70 -19.42 2.04
C MET A 56 -13.68 -20.17 2.95
N PRO A 57 -13.32 -20.49 4.20
CA PRO A 57 -14.22 -21.18 5.10
C PRO A 57 -15.46 -20.32 5.37
N THR A 58 -16.58 -20.98 5.61
CA THR A 58 -17.82 -20.34 6.06
C THR A 58 -18.20 -20.90 7.42
N PHE A 59 -18.72 -20.04 8.28
CA PHE A 59 -19.12 -20.41 9.64
C PHE A 59 -20.60 -20.21 9.87
N ASN A 60 -21.19 -20.89 10.86
CA ASN A 60 -22.58 -20.65 11.22
C ASN A 60 -22.72 -19.24 11.80
N ALA A 61 -23.86 -18.58 11.56
CA ALA A 61 -24.08 -17.19 11.97
C ALA A 61 -23.82 -16.94 13.47
N SER A 62 -24.13 -17.92 14.33
CA SER A 62 -23.96 -17.85 15.78
C SER A 62 -22.60 -18.30 16.29
N ASP A 63 -21.72 -18.81 15.41
CA ASP A 63 -20.38 -19.23 15.81
C ASP A 63 -19.56 -18.04 16.30
N THR A 64 -18.52 -18.28 17.10
CA THR A 64 -17.70 -17.23 17.70
C THR A 64 -16.30 -17.29 17.12
N LEU A 65 -15.79 -16.15 16.68
CA LEU A 65 -14.42 -16.01 16.22
C LEU A 65 -13.70 -14.92 17.02
N TYR A 66 -12.49 -15.24 17.46
CA TYR A 66 -11.56 -14.25 17.98
C TYR A 66 -10.78 -13.64 16.83
N VAL A 67 -10.63 -12.32 16.85
CA VAL A 67 -9.83 -11.57 15.88
C VAL A 67 -8.56 -11.10 16.57
N TYR A 68 -7.41 -11.36 15.94
CA TYR A 68 -6.09 -10.99 16.43
C TYR A 68 -5.45 -9.98 15.50
N ALA A 69 -4.88 -8.92 16.07
CA ALA A 69 -3.89 -8.10 15.38
C ALA A 69 -2.53 -8.79 15.53
N MET A 70 -1.86 -8.98 14.40
CA MET A 70 -0.57 -9.68 14.34
C MET A 70 0.46 -8.79 13.65
N LYS A 71 1.63 -8.67 14.26
CA LYS A 71 2.74 -7.86 13.75
C LYS A 71 4.05 -8.61 13.94
N ALA A 72 4.94 -8.59 12.96
CA ALA A 72 6.29 -9.15 13.09
C ALA A 72 7.27 -8.31 12.26
N PRO A 73 8.57 -8.23 12.60
CA PRO A 73 9.54 -7.50 11.79
C PRO A 73 9.62 -8.04 10.35
N VAL A 74 9.67 -7.16 9.35
CA VAL A 74 9.80 -7.59 7.95
C VAL A 74 11.11 -8.36 7.75
N TRP A 75 11.11 -9.28 6.79
CA TRP A 75 12.31 -10.04 6.38
C TRP A 75 13.08 -10.70 7.53
N GLU A 76 12.40 -11.13 8.60
CA GLU A 76 13.02 -11.87 9.71
C GLU A 76 13.81 -13.10 9.20
N PHE A 77 13.29 -13.79 8.18
CA PHE A 77 13.97 -14.90 7.53
C PHE A 77 15.35 -14.55 6.92
N LYS A 78 15.58 -13.27 6.59
CA LYS A 78 16.80 -12.80 5.92
C LYS A 78 17.72 -12.00 6.85
N PHE A 79 17.15 -11.22 7.76
CA PHE A 79 17.89 -10.29 8.62
C PHE A 79 17.71 -10.54 10.13
N GLY A 80 16.98 -11.60 10.51
CA GLY A 80 16.65 -11.88 11.90
C GLY A 80 15.91 -10.72 12.55
N SER A 81 16.19 -10.46 13.83
CA SER A 81 15.54 -9.40 14.60
C SER A 81 16.08 -7.98 14.33
N LEU A 82 16.96 -7.76 13.34
CA LEU A 82 17.58 -6.46 13.10
C LEU A 82 16.56 -5.35 12.77
N LEU A 83 15.56 -5.66 11.95
CA LEU A 83 14.59 -4.66 11.47
C LEU A 83 13.56 -4.26 12.53
N LYS A 84 13.47 -5.02 13.62
CA LYS A 84 12.74 -4.65 14.85
C LYS A 84 13.26 -3.35 15.44
N TYR A 85 14.57 -3.14 15.47
CA TYR A 85 15.16 -1.92 16.05
C TYR A 85 14.80 -0.66 15.26
N PHE A 86 14.35 -0.82 14.01
CA PHE A 86 13.87 0.25 13.14
C PHE A 86 12.33 0.30 13.07
N ASN A 87 11.62 -0.58 13.79
CA ASN A 87 10.16 -0.73 13.75
C ASN A 87 9.60 -0.87 12.33
N ILE A 88 10.28 -1.62 11.45
CA ILE A 88 9.74 -1.98 10.14
C ILE A 88 8.99 -3.30 10.30
N MET A 89 7.69 -3.19 10.50
CA MET A 89 6.79 -4.31 10.82
C MET A 89 5.94 -4.71 9.62
N HIS A 90 5.75 -6.02 9.44
CA HIS A 90 4.73 -6.66 8.62
C HIS A 90 3.47 -6.85 9.46
N ASP A 91 2.31 -6.58 8.87
CA ASP A 91 1.01 -6.58 9.55
C ASP A 91 0.07 -7.65 8.98
N ALA A 92 -0.64 -8.35 9.87
CA ALA A 92 -1.57 -9.42 9.54
C ALA A 92 -2.77 -9.46 10.50
N ILE A 93 -3.81 -10.21 10.10
CA ILE A 93 -4.98 -10.49 10.94
C ILE A 93 -5.11 -11.99 11.15
N GLY A 94 -5.23 -12.40 12.41
CA GLY A 94 -5.51 -13.77 12.79
C GLY A 94 -6.98 -13.96 13.13
N PHE A 95 -7.55 -15.11 12.75
CA PHE A 95 -8.87 -15.53 13.20
C PHE A 95 -8.78 -16.88 13.89
N TYR A 96 -9.43 -17.02 15.05
CA TYR A 96 -9.58 -18.30 15.76
C TYR A 96 -11.07 -18.59 15.95
N HIS A 97 -11.55 -19.66 15.34
CA HIS A 97 -12.93 -20.12 15.45
C HIS A 97 -13.09 -21.05 16.66
N VAL A 98 -13.88 -20.61 17.65
CA VAL A 98 -13.96 -21.23 18.98
C VAL A 98 -14.51 -22.65 18.91
N GLN A 99 -15.53 -22.89 18.09
CA GLN A 99 -16.27 -24.15 18.07
C GLN A 99 -15.48 -25.29 17.42
N SER A 100 -14.70 -25.00 16.38
CA SER A 100 -13.89 -26.03 15.69
C SER A 100 -12.42 -26.03 16.08
N GLY A 101 -11.95 -24.99 16.77
CA GLY A 101 -10.52 -24.76 17.05
C GLY A 101 -9.71 -24.38 15.82
N LEU A 102 -10.35 -24.14 14.66
CA LEU A 102 -9.66 -23.72 13.45
C LEU A 102 -9.10 -22.31 13.63
N ASN A 103 -7.84 -22.13 13.29
CA ASN A 103 -7.23 -20.81 13.19
C ASN A 103 -6.68 -20.56 11.78
N MET A 104 -6.64 -19.29 11.41
CA MET A 104 -6.14 -18.84 10.12
C MET A 104 -5.43 -17.51 10.27
N THR A 105 -4.45 -17.30 9.41
CA THR A 105 -3.78 -16.03 9.22
C THR A 105 -4.16 -15.46 7.87
N MET A 106 -4.47 -14.16 7.84
CA MET A 106 -4.70 -13.40 6.63
C MET A 106 -3.70 -12.25 6.56
N GLU A 107 -3.03 -12.15 5.43
CA GLU A 107 -2.03 -11.13 5.15
C GLU A 107 -2.33 -10.53 3.78
N TRP A 108 -1.80 -9.34 3.52
CA TRP A 108 -1.79 -8.77 2.18
C TRP A 108 -0.41 -8.23 1.89
N TYR A 109 0.25 -8.77 0.87
CA TYR A 109 1.64 -8.41 0.56
C TYR A 109 1.99 -8.66 -0.91
N GLU A 110 3.22 -8.37 -1.26
CA GLU A 110 3.74 -8.33 -2.63
C GLU A 110 3.82 -9.74 -3.24
N LEU A 111 3.32 -9.89 -4.47
CA LEU A 111 3.52 -11.11 -5.26
C LEU A 111 5.00 -11.34 -5.57
N PHE A 112 5.74 -10.25 -5.74
CA PHE A 112 7.11 -10.25 -6.26
C PHE A 112 8.12 -9.59 -5.32
N GLN A 113 7.81 -9.46 -4.02
CA GLN A 113 8.63 -8.77 -3.00
C GLN A 113 8.65 -7.24 -3.12
N LEU A 114 8.88 -6.56 -1.99
CA LEU A 114 8.79 -5.10 -1.82
C LEU A 114 9.57 -4.28 -2.86
N PHE A 115 10.82 -4.65 -3.17
CA PHE A 115 11.64 -3.86 -4.09
C PHE A 115 11.04 -3.81 -5.50
N ASN A 116 10.45 -4.90 -5.97
CA ASN A 116 9.79 -4.97 -7.28
C ASN A 116 8.46 -4.19 -7.30
N CYS A 117 7.89 -3.91 -6.12
CA CYS A 117 6.74 -3.02 -5.97
C CYS A 117 7.13 -1.55 -5.86
N THR A 118 8.32 -1.26 -5.34
CA THR A 118 8.78 0.11 -5.08
C THR A 118 9.48 0.74 -6.29
N PHE A 119 10.18 -0.07 -7.10
CA PHE A 119 10.94 0.42 -8.25
C PHE A 119 10.73 -0.47 -9.49
N PRO A 120 10.69 0.10 -10.70
CA PRO A 120 10.48 -0.64 -11.93
C PRO A 120 11.75 -1.36 -12.39
N HIS A 121 11.54 -2.38 -13.23
CA HIS A 121 12.56 -3.02 -14.02
C HIS A 121 12.77 -2.31 -15.36
N GLU A 122 13.96 -2.50 -15.94
CA GLU A 122 14.36 -1.93 -17.23
C GLU A 122 14.73 -3.08 -18.20
N PRO A 123 13.75 -3.88 -18.65
CA PRO A 123 14.03 -5.02 -19.53
C PRO A 123 14.53 -4.59 -20.92
N ASP A 124 14.21 -3.36 -21.34
CA ASP A 124 14.68 -2.71 -22.55
C ASP A 124 14.88 -1.21 -22.24
N LYS A 125 15.68 -0.50 -23.03
CA LYS A 125 16.01 0.94 -22.86
C LYS A 125 14.85 1.91 -23.10
N ASN A 126 13.70 1.40 -23.56
CA ASN A 126 12.54 2.22 -23.96
C ASN A 126 11.25 1.93 -23.18
N LYS A 127 11.32 1.11 -22.12
CA LYS A 127 10.18 0.75 -21.29
C LYS A 127 10.56 0.47 -19.83
N LEU A 128 9.85 1.11 -18.92
CA LEU A 128 9.83 0.75 -17.50
C LEU A 128 8.75 -0.31 -17.27
N LEU A 129 9.11 -1.38 -16.55
CA LEU A 129 8.21 -2.49 -16.27
C LEU A 129 8.02 -2.67 -14.77
N TRP A 130 6.80 -2.48 -14.31
CA TRP A 130 6.43 -2.65 -12.91
C TRP A 130 5.97 -4.08 -12.63
N CYS A 131 6.55 -4.68 -11.59
CA CYS A 131 6.13 -5.96 -11.03
C CYS A 131 5.56 -5.72 -9.62
N ASN A 132 4.61 -4.79 -9.53
CA ASN A 132 4.13 -4.21 -8.29
C ASN A 132 2.76 -4.74 -7.84
N GLN A 133 2.40 -5.95 -8.23
CA GLN A 133 1.16 -6.54 -7.74
C GLN A 133 1.31 -6.99 -6.28
N GLY A 134 0.29 -6.70 -5.46
CA GLY A 134 0.11 -7.25 -4.12
C GLY A 134 -1.24 -7.96 -4.02
N ALA A 135 -1.38 -8.95 -3.14
CA ALA A 135 -2.62 -9.70 -2.97
C ALA A 135 -2.79 -10.25 -1.55
N THR A 136 -4.03 -10.64 -1.24
CA THR A 136 -4.34 -11.33 0.00
C THR A 136 -3.78 -12.77 -0.04
N CYS A 137 -3.08 -13.15 1.01
CA CYS A 137 -2.68 -14.52 1.32
C CYS A 137 -3.44 -14.99 2.56
N ILE A 138 -4.07 -16.16 2.46
CA ILE A 138 -4.82 -16.77 3.56
C ILE A 138 -4.28 -18.18 3.76
N TYR A 139 -3.94 -18.55 4.98
CA TYR A 139 -3.44 -19.88 5.30
C TYR A 139 -3.90 -20.34 6.69
N GLN A 140 -3.91 -21.66 6.90
CA GLN A 140 -4.27 -22.25 8.19
C GLN A 140 -3.12 -22.12 9.18
N GLY A 141 -3.45 -21.90 10.46
CA GLY A 141 -2.46 -21.69 11.50
C GLY A 141 -2.26 -20.22 11.84
N ILE A 142 -2.00 -19.98 13.13
CA ILE A 142 -1.32 -18.78 13.62
C ILE A 142 0.00 -19.30 14.20
N ASP A 143 1.12 -18.86 13.65
CA ASP A 143 2.45 -19.20 14.15
C ASP A 143 2.78 -18.32 15.36
N ASP A 144 2.31 -18.74 16.53
CA ASP A 144 2.52 -18.01 17.78
C ASP A 144 3.98 -17.64 18.01
N GLN A 145 4.93 -18.51 17.63
CA GLN A 145 6.35 -18.25 17.80
C GLN A 145 6.78 -17.04 16.95
N HIS A 146 6.45 -17.05 15.67
CA HIS A 146 6.76 -15.94 14.75
C HIS A 146 6.18 -14.60 15.22
N TRP A 147 4.91 -14.59 15.66
CA TRP A 147 4.23 -13.34 16.02
C TRP A 147 4.54 -12.85 17.45
N ILE A 148 4.94 -13.74 18.38
CA ILE A 148 5.20 -13.37 19.78
C ILE A 148 6.68 -13.06 20.02
N GLU A 149 7.62 -13.81 19.44
CA GLU A 149 9.04 -13.69 19.78
C GLU A 149 9.58 -12.27 19.55
N ASN A 150 9.21 -11.66 18.43
CA ASN A 150 9.71 -10.34 18.04
C ASN A 150 8.62 -9.34 17.66
N GLY A 151 7.36 -9.68 17.89
CA GLY A 151 6.22 -9.02 17.30
C GLY A 151 5.11 -8.64 18.27
N THR A 152 3.88 -8.74 17.79
CA THR A 152 2.65 -8.57 18.58
C THR A 152 1.64 -9.61 18.11
N LEU A 153 1.04 -10.33 19.05
CA LEU A 153 -0.14 -11.16 18.85
C LEU A 153 -1.13 -10.80 19.95
N VAL A 154 -2.19 -10.07 19.60
CA VAL A 154 -3.16 -9.57 20.60
C VAL A 154 -4.58 -9.71 20.09
N LYS A 155 -5.47 -10.25 20.93
CA LYS A 155 -6.90 -10.32 20.61
C LYS A 155 -7.49 -8.92 20.63
N VAL A 156 -8.03 -8.48 19.51
CA VAL A 156 -8.60 -7.13 19.33
C VAL A 156 -10.12 -7.12 19.29
N ALA A 157 -10.77 -8.22 18.93
CA ALA A 157 -12.23 -8.31 18.92
C ALA A 157 -12.72 -9.77 19.08
N GLU A 158 -14.02 -9.89 19.37
CA GLU A 158 -14.79 -11.11 19.20
C GLU A 158 -15.93 -10.82 18.23
N ILE A 159 -16.09 -11.65 17.21
CA ILE A 159 -17.13 -11.51 16.18
C ILE A 159 -17.94 -12.79 16.07
N ASN A 160 -19.11 -12.71 15.45
CA ASN A 160 -19.89 -13.89 15.12
C ASN A 160 -19.54 -14.40 13.70
N GLY A 161 -20.01 -15.60 13.36
CA GLY A 161 -19.75 -16.18 12.04
C GLY A 161 -20.41 -15.41 10.89
N GLU A 162 -21.52 -14.71 11.13
CA GLU A 162 -22.16 -13.85 10.12
C GLU A 162 -21.25 -12.68 9.72
N THR A 163 -20.71 -11.95 10.70
CA THR A 163 -19.73 -10.87 10.49
C THR A 163 -18.49 -11.39 9.75
N PHE A 164 -17.99 -12.57 10.12
CA PHE A 164 -16.86 -13.18 9.40
C PHE A 164 -17.20 -13.49 7.94
N ASN A 165 -18.36 -14.10 7.67
CA ASN A 165 -18.74 -14.46 6.30
C ASN A 165 -18.92 -13.23 5.40
N GLN A 166 -19.45 -12.12 5.95
CA GLN A 166 -19.53 -10.83 5.25
C GLN A 166 -18.15 -10.23 5.00
N PHE A 167 -17.27 -10.28 6.00
CA PHE A 167 -15.88 -9.87 5.85
C PHE A 167 -15.13 -10.70 4.80
N ALA A 168 -15.34 -12.01 4.77
CA ALA A 168 -14.74 -12.92 3.80
C ALA A 168 -15.11 -12.54 2.34
N ALA A 169 -16.37 -12.16 2.10
CA ALA A 169 -16.79 -11.66 0.80
C ALA A 169 -16.12 -10.32 0.44
N TRP A 170 -15.94 -9.43 1.42
CA TRP A 170 -15.18 -8.20 1.22
C TRP A 170 -13.70 -8.47 0.89
N VAL A 171 -13.05 -9.44 1.54
CA VAL A 171 -11.65 -9.80 1.26
C VAL A 171 -11.48 -10.20 -0.21
N GLU A 172 -12.39 -10.99 -0.76
CA GLU A 172 -12.37 -11.36 -2.18
C GLU A 172 -12.56 -10.15 -3.09
N LEU A 173 -13.50 -9.25 -2.74
CA LEU A 173 -13.76 -8.02 -3.50
C LEU A 173 -12.54 -7.08 -3.49
N ASP A 174 -11.95 -6.81 -2.32
CA ASP A 174 -10.78 -5.94 -2.15
C ASP A 174 -9.59 -6.50 -2.94
N ASN A 175 -9.34 -7.81 -2.84
CA ASN A 175 -8.25 -8.48 -3.53
C ASN A 175 -8.36 -8.43 -5.07
N ASN A 176 -9.56 -8.24 -5.62
CA ASN A 176 -9.77 -8.05 -7.06
C ASN A 176 -9.77 -6.58 -7.48
N THR A 177 -10.18 -5.69 -6.57
CA THR A 177 -10.39 -4.26 -6.86
C THR A 177 -9.08 -3.47 -6.80
N TYR A 178 -8.19 -3.80 -5.87
CA TYR A 178 -6.94 -3.07 -5.65
C TYR A 178 -5.72 -4.00 -5.75
N PRO A 179 -5.25 -4.27 -6.97
CA PRO A 179 -4.25 -5.32 -7.20
C PRO A 179 -2.80 -4.87 -7.05
N PHE A 180 -2.55 -3.58 -6.82
CA PHE A 180 -1.21 -3.00 -6.83
C PHE A 180 -0.77 -2.54 -5.45
N TYR A 181 0.47 -2.85 -5.10
CA TYR A 181 1.14 -2.42 -3.89
C TYR A 181 1.76 -1.04 -4.09
N GLU A 182 1.60 -0.18 -3.10
CA GLU A 182 2.27 1.13 -3.03
C GLU A 182 2.93 1.30 -1.66
N THR A 183 4.23 1.60 -1.69
CA THR A 183 5.08 1.68 -0.50
C THR A 183 5.01 3.06 0.17
N TRP A 184 4.87 4.12 -0.64
CA TRP A 184 5.15 5.46 -0.16
C TRP A 184 3.91 6.15 0.39
N THR A 185 4.02 6.70 1.59
CA THR A 185 3.17 7.81 2.02
C THR A 185 3.84 9.11 1.57
N ILE A 186 3.12 10.00 0.89
CA ILE A 186 3.68 11.29 0.48
C ILE A 186 2.93 12.43 1.15
N MET A 187 3.65 13.32 1.82
CA MET A 187 3.06 14.42 2.59
C MET A 187 3.76 15.75 2.33
N GLU A 188 3.08 16.87 2.55
CA GLU A 188 3.68 18.21 2.47
C GLU A 188 4.82 18.38 3.48
N LYS A 189 4.54 18.02 4.72
CA LYS A 189 5.40 18.18 5.90
C LYS A 189 4.87 17.29 7.02
N PRO A 190 5.59 17.09 8.14
CA PRO A 190 5.05 16.37 9.29
C PRO A 190 3.70 16.96 9.76
N GLY A 191 2.63 16.15 9.72
CA GLY A 191 1.27 16.58 10.06
C GLY A 191 0.58 17.53 9.05
N GLY A 192 1.16 17.70 7.86
CA GLY A 192 0.58 18.51 6.78
C GLY A 192 -0.37 17.72 5.87
N GLN A 193 -0.70 18.31 4.72
CA GLN A 193 -1.52 17.66 3.68
C GLN A 193 -0.88 16.35 3.21
N VAL A 194 -1.69 15.29 3.11
CA VAL A 194 -1.30 14.04 2.48
C VAL A 194 -1.59 14.13 0.98
N TRP A 195 -0.61 13.82 0.15
CA TRP A 195 -0.76 13.80 -1.31
C TRP A 195 -1.11 12.40 -1.81
N PHE A 196 -0.46 11.38 -1.27
CA PHE A 196 -0.67 9.98 -1.63
C PHE A 196 -0.58 9.10 -0.39
N ASP A 197 -1.55 8.21 -0.23
CA ASP A 197 -1.53 7.16 0.79
C ASP A 197 -0.89 5.88 0.23
N PRO A 198 -0.22 5.09 1.08
CA PRO A 198 0.30 3.80 0.69
C PRO A 198 -0.83 2.79 0.42
N PHE A 199 -0.47 1.66 -0.20
CA PHE A 199 -1.33 0.48 -0.35
C PHE A 199 -0.50 -0.76 -0.04
N ASP A 200 -0.26 -0.98 1.24
CA ASP A 200 0.60 -2.00 1.80
C ASP A 200 -0.15 -2.90 2.82
N CYS A 201 0.58 -3.81 3.49
CA CYS A 201 0.03 -4.70 4.52
C CYS A 201 -0.66 -3.93 5.66
N ALA A 202 -0.04 -2.85 6.15
CA ALA A 202 -0.57 -2.01 7.21
C ALA A 202 -1.91 -1.38 6.80
N SER A 203 -1.95 -0.77 5.61
CA SER A 203 -3.18 -0.18 5.07
C SER A 203 -4.30 -1.22 4.90
N TRP A 204 -3.96 -2.45 4.49
CA TRP A 204 -4.94 -3.52 4.32
C TRP A 204 -5.53 -3.97 5.65
N VAL A 205 -4.69 -4.14 6.69
CA VAL A 205 -5.16 -4.45 8.04
C VAL A 205 -6.10 -3.37 8.57
N LEU A 206 -5.79 -2.09 8.34
CA LEU A 206 -6.65 -0.98 8.74
C LEU A 206 -8.02 -1.03 8.03
N ARG A 207 -8.04 -1.18 6.70
CA ARG A 207 -9.30 -1.33 5.94
C ARG A 207 -10.09 -2.57 6.36
N ALA A 208 -9.39 -3.65 6.71
CA ALA A 208 -10.02 -4.87 7.18
C ALA A 208 -10.67 -4.67 8.57
N PHE A 209 -10.02 -3.93 9.48
CA PHE A 209 -10.63 -3.55 10.75
C PHE A 209 -11.83 -2.63 10.56
N ASP A 210 -11.75 -1.63 9.68
CA ASP A 210 -12.90 -0.77 9.35
C ASP A 210 -14.08 -1.61 8.82
N THR A 211 -13.80 -2.53 7.91
CA THR A 211 -14.82 -3.43 7.34
C THR A 211 -15.45 -4.32 8.41
N LEU A 212 -14.64 -4.92 9.29
CA LEU A 212 -15.15 -5.70 10.41
C LEU A 212 -16.03 -4.84 11.33
N SER A 213 -15.63 -3.60 11.61
CA SER A 213 -16.43 -2.66 12.41
C SER A 213 -17.76 -2.32 11.75
N ILE A 214 -17.77 -2.07 10.43
CA ILE A 214 -18.99 -1.81 9.65
C ILE A 214 -19.93 -3.02 9.72
N ASN A 215 -19.38 -4.23 9.72
CA ASN A 215 -20.13 -5.50 9.87
C ASN A 215 -20.42 -5.86 11.34
N GLY A 216 -20.27 -4.93 12.28
CA GLY A 216 -20.71 -5.06 13.67
C GLY A 216 -19.67 -5.55 14.68
N ALA A 217 -18.41 -5.71 14.27
CA ALA A 217 -17.33 -6.04 15.21
C ALA A 217 -17.13 -4.91 16.24
N LYS A 218 -16.91 -5.29 17.49
CA LYS A 218 -16.57 -4.35 18.57
C LYS A 218 -15.12 -4.55 18.98
N PHE A 219 -14.28 -3.58 18.65
CA PHE A 219 -12.86 -3.63 18.98
C PHE A 219 -12.59 -3.20 20.42
N ASN A 220 -11.62 -3.87 21.04
CA ASN A 220 -11.11 -3.54 22.36
C ASN A 220 -10.29 -2.24 22.30
N GLN A 221 -10.92 -1.14 22.69
CA GLN A 221 -10.33 0.21 22.67
C GLN A 221 -9.16 0.40 23.65
N SER A 222 -8.89 -0.56 24.53
CA SER A 222 -7.70 -0.55 25.39
C SER A 222 -6.45 -1.09 24.69
N VAL A 223 -6.57 -1.65 23.49
CA VAL A 223 -5.44 -2.11 22.69
C VAL A 223 -4.96 -0.97 21.79
N HIS A 224 -3.70 -0.58 21.96
CA HIS A 224 -3.03 0.43 21.14
C HIS A 224 -2.13 -0.27 20.11
N LEU A 225 -2.31 0.08 18.83
CA LEU A 225 -1.57 -0.51 17.73
C LEU A 225 -0.85 0.57 16.94
N ASN A 226 0.43 0.35 16.70
CA ASN A 226 1.26 1.20 15.86
C ASN A 226 1.49 0.53 14.52
N TYR A 227 1.71 1.36 13.50
CA TYR A 227 1.90 0.91 12.12
C TYR A 227 3.09 1.63 11.50
N THR A 228 3.87 0.87 10.75
CA THR A 228 5.02 1.38 10.02
C THR A 228 4.55 2.28 8.89
N LYS A 229 5.15 3.45 8.73
CA LYS A 229 4.96 4.29 7.53
C LYS A 229 6.31 4.76 7.00
N ILE A 230 6.52 4.62 5.70
CA ILE A 230 7.65 5.22 4.99
C ILE A 230 7.13 6.48 4.31
N ILE A 231 7.51 7.63 4.86
CA ILE A 231 6.99 8.93 4.46
C ILE A 231 8.04 9.66 3.63
N LEU A 232 7.67 10.14 2.45
CA LEU A 232 8.40 11.17 1.73
C LEU A 232 7.73 12.53 1.93
N TYR A 233 8.54 13.57 2.09
CA TYR A 233 8.07 14.94 2.20
C TYR A 233 8.33 15.69 0.90
N SER A 234 7.29 16.30 0.34
CA SER A 234 7.36 17.04 -0.90
C SER A 234 6.42 18.23 -0.92
N GLU A 235 6.72 19.23 -1.73
CA GLU A 235 5.74 20.19 -2.20
C GLU A 235 4.62 19.47 -2.98
N GLN A 236 3.63 20.23 -3.46
CA GLN A 236 2.54 19.66 -4.23
C GLN A 236 3.07 18.86 -5.46
N PRO A 237 2.69 17.57 -5.60
CA PRO A 237 3.14 16.73 -6.71
C PRO A 237 2.72 17.26 -8.07
N ILE A 238 3.59 17.08 -9.06
CA ILE A 238 3.38 17.50 -10.43
C ILE A 238 3.14 16.27 -11.30
N TYR A 239 1.96 16.14 -11.89
CA TYR A 239 1.67 15.10 -12.86
C TYR A 239 2.55 15.28 -14.10
N ILE A 240 3.30 14.24 -14.49
CA ILE A 240 4.19 14.28 -15.66
C ILE A 240 3.72 13.37 -16.81
N GLY A 241 2.84 12.41 -16.56
CA GLY A 241 2.27 11.59 -17.62
C GLY A 241 1.86 10.18 -17.22
N ASN A 242 1.23 9.45 -18.13
CA ASN A 242 1.01 8.02 -18.02
C ASN A 242 2.02 7.26 -18.90
N SER A 243 2.00 5.92 -18.85
CA SER A 243 2.94 5.11 -19.66
C SER A 243 2.93 5.47 -21.15
N THR A 244 1.76 5.75 -21.75
CA THR A 244 1.67 6.11 -23.18
C THR A 244 2.33 7.45 -23.47
N SER A 245 2.05 8.48 -22.68
CA SER A 245 2.65 9.81 -22.90
C SER A 245 4.14 9.80 -22.62
N ILE A 246 4.57 9.16 -21.52
CA ILE A 246 5.97 9.06 -21.11
C ILE A 246 6.81 8.36 -22.18
N TYR A 247 6.34 7.25 -22.76
CA TYR A 247 7.10 6.54 -23.80
C TYR A 247 7.15 7.27 -25.15
N SER A 248 6.35 8.32 -25.31
CA SER A 248 6.42 9.23 -26.46
C SER A 248 7.26 10.49 -26.22
N ASP A 249 7.76 10.68 -24.99
CA ASP A 249 8.67 11.77 -24.62
C ASP A 249 10.04 11.20 -24.19
N PRO A 250 11.00 11.12 -25.12
CA PRO A 250 12.33 10.58 -24.83
C PRO A 250 13.07 11.31 -23.71
N SER A 251 12.80 12.60 -23.50
CA SER A 251 13.50 13.41 -22.50
C SER A 251 13.05 13.06 -21.09
N THR A 252 11.74 13.01 -20.86
CA THR A 252 11.16 12.59 -19.58
C THR A 252 11.46 11.12 -19.30
N LEU A 253 11.36 10.26 -20.32
CA LEU A 253 11.72 8.85 -20.19
C LEU A 253 13.18 8.70 -19.73
N SER A 254 14.12 9.40 -20.38
CA SER A 254 15.54 9.35 -19.99
C SER A 254 15.77 9.83 -18.54
N ALA A 255 15.02 10.83 -18.07
CA ALA A 255 15.11 11.31 -16.70
C ALA A 255 14.61 10.24 -15.70
N LEU A 256 13.50 9.57 -16.00
CA LEU A 256 12.98 8.46 -15.19
C LEU A 256 13.94 7.28 -15.16
N TYR A 257 14.55 6.92 -16.30
CA TYR A 257 15.60 5.90 -16.35
C TYR A 257 16.76 6.24 -15.44
N ASN A 258 17.35 7.43 -15.62
CA ASN A 258 18.49 7.86 -14.81
C ASN A 258 18.16 7.83 -13.31
N PHE A 259 16.91 8.15 -12.94
CA PHE A 259 16.45 8.02 -11.57
C PHE A 259 16.29 6.56 -11.11
N TYR A 260 15.59 5.72 -11.86
CA TYR A 260 15.27 4.35 -11.44
C TYR A 260 16.43 3.37 -11.54
N THR A 261 17.43 3.64 -12.40
CA THR A 261 18.59 2.76 -12.57
C THR A 261 19.36 2.54 -11.26
N TYR A 262 19.31 3.49 -10.33
CA TYR A 262 19.93 3.33 -9.01
C TYR A 262 19.30 2.21 -8.15
N PHE A 263 18.07 1.78 -8.44
CA PHE A 263 17.34 0.76 -7.66
C PHE A 263 17.24 -0.59 -8.34
N GLN A 264 17.86 -0.74 -9.52
CA GLN A 264 17.89 -2.01 -10.23
C GLN A 264 18.68 -3.05 -9.44
N GLY A 265 18.12 -4.26 -9.33
CA GLY A 265 18.56 -5.34 -8.47
C GLY A 265 20.08 -5.54 -8.40
N SER A 266 20.64 -5.26 -7.24
CA SER A 266 22.04 -5.55 -6.97
C SER A 266 22.19 -6.98 -6.44
N LYS A 267 23.12 -7.75 -7.01
CA LYS A 267 23.37 -9.16 -6.62
C LYS A 267 23.93 -9.32 -5.20
N SER A 268 24.35 -8.24 -4.55
CA SER A 268 24.97 -8.25 -3.23
C SER A 268 24.51 -7.07 -2.35
N LEU A 269 24.43 -7.31 -1.04
CA LEU A 269 24.06 -6.29 -0.04
C LEU A 269 25.00 -5.08 -0.06
N ALA A 270 26.29 -5.27 -0.36
CA ALA A 270 27.25 -4.18 -0.49
C ALA A 270 26.89 -3.21 -1.63
N HIS A 271 26.35 -3.75 -2.72
CA HIS A 271 25.96 -2.95 -3.87
C HIS A 271 24.56 -2.33 -3.68
N VAL A 272 23.68 -2.94 -2.87
CA VAL A 272 22.48 -2.26 -2.32
C VAL A 272 22.90 -1.04 -1.49
N LEU A 273 23.85 -1.19 -0.57
CA LEU A 273 24.31 -0.11 0.31
C LEU A 273 25.03 1.00 -0.46
N GLU A 274 25.83 0.65 -1.46
CA GLU A 274 26.46 1.62 -2.37
C GLU A 274 25.40 2.43 -3.14
N ASN A 275 24.37 1.75 -3.66
CA ASN A 275 23.27 2.41 -4.36
C ASN A 275 22.41 3.27 -3.41
N LEU A 276 22.21 2.83 -2.17
CA LEU A 276 21.52 3.61 -1.13
C LEU A 276 22.30 4.89 -0.77
N LEU A 277 23.63 4.84 -0.71
CA LEU A 277 24.46 6.03 -0.49
C LEU A 277 24.41 6.99 -1.69
N LYS A 278 24.46 6.47 -2.93
CA LYS A 278 24.26 7.28 -4.16
C LYS A 278 22.88 7.92 -4.23
N TYR A 279 21.89 7.25 -3.65
CA TYR A 279 20.52 7.76 -3.54
C TYR A 279 20.40 8.91 -2.55
N ILE A 280 21.04 8.80 -1.38
CA ILE A 280 21.11 9.91 -0.42
C ILE A 280 21.77 11.14 -1.06
N SER A 281 22.86 10.96 -1.83
CA SER A 281 23.45 12.09 -2.56
C SER A 281 22.52 12.65 -3.64
N TRP A 282 21.82 11.81 -4.40
CA TRP A 282 20.92 12.29 -5.45
C TRP A 282 19.76 13.11 -4.88
N PHE A 283 19.19 12.69 -3.74
CA PHE A 283 18.16 13.43 -3.03
C PHE A 283 18.63 14.81 -2.56
N ILE A 284 19.83 14.86 -1.97
CA ILE A 284 20.43 16.10 -1.48
C ILE A 284 20.78 17.04 -2.64
N GLU A 285 21.16 16.50 -3.80
CA GLU A 285 21.61 17.30 -4.94
C GLU A 285 20.48 17.78 -5.86
N ASN A 286 19.39 17.01 -6.00
CA ASN A 286 18.35 17.28 -6.99
C ASN A 286 16.98 17.66 -6.40
N ASP A 287 16.78 17.51 -5.09
CA ASP A 287 15.53 17.81 -4.38
C ASP A 287 14.27 17.31 -5.14
N THR A 288 14.36 16.17 -5.81
CA THR A 288 13.30 15.62 -6.66
C THR A 288 13.10 14.15 -6.31
N PHE A 289 11.91 13.59 -6.53
CA PHE A 289 11.66 12.14 -6.57
C PHE A 289 10.62 11.85 -7.67
N TYR A 290 10.69 10.68 -8.30
CA TYR A 290 9.68 10.26 -9.26
C TYR A 290 8.84 9.11 -8.70
N LEU A 291 7.55 9.39 -8.50
CA LEU A 291 6.57 8.43 -8.01
C LEU A 291 5.79 7.84 -9.17
N PHE A 292 5.52 6.54 -9.11
CA PHE A 292 4.55 5.88 -9.97
C PHE A 292 3.34 5.48 -9.14
N TYR A 293 2.18 6.08 -9.43
CA TYR A 293 0.95 5.89 -8.66
C TYR A 293 -0.24 5.87 -9.63
N ASN A 294 -1.19 4.94 -9.47
CA ASN A 294 -2.37 4.81 -10.35
C ASN A 294 -2.06 4.72 -11.86
N ASP A 295 -1.02 3.98 -12.25
CA ASP A 295 -0.52 3.90 -13.65
C ASP A 295 -0.02 5.23 -14.24
N GLN A 296 0.32 6.18 -13.37
CA GLN A 296 0.78 7.53 -13.71
C GLN A 296 2.10 7.84 -13.04
N TYR A 297 2.89 8.70 -13.67
CA TYR A 297 4.14 9.22 -13.14
C TYR A 297 3.95 10.64 -12.63
N TRP A 298 4.54 10.89 -11.47
CA TRP A 298 4.49 12.16 -10.75
C TRP A 298 5.91 12.58 -10.38
N LYS A 299 6.20 13.87 -10.55
CA LYS A 299 7.41 14.49 -10.02
C LYS A 299 7.11 15.10 -8.65
N LEU A 300 7.90 14.74 -7.66
CA LEU A 300 7.81 15.25 -6.29
C LEU A 300 8.97 16.22 -6.04
N PRO A 301 8.74 17.54 -5.90
CA PRO A 301 9.76 18.47 -5.40
C PRO A 301 9.92 18.21 -3.90
N LEU A 302 11.04 17.61 -3.49
CA LEU A 302 11.20 17.15 -2.11
C LEU A 302 11.50 18.29 -1.16
N VAL A 303 11.07 18.12 0.09
CA VAL A 303 11.26 19.09 1.17
C VAL A 303 11.88 18.39 2.36
N TYR A 304 12.86 19.01 3.00
CA TYR A 304 13.47 18.47 4.22
C TYR A 304 12.41 18.16 5.30
N PRO A 305 12.44 17.00 6.00
CA PRO A 305 13.55 16.04 6.12
C PRO A 305 13.63 14.98 5.00
N TYR A 306 12.94 15.19 3.88
CA TYR A 306 12.91 14.35 2.68
C TYR A 306 12.24 12.98 2.87
N ILE A 307 12.75 12.18 3.82
CA ILE A 307 12.23 10.87 4.15
C ILE A 307 12.16 10.69 5.67
N LYS A 308 11.11 10.03 6.15
CA LYS A 308 11.00 9.62 7.54
C LYS A 308 10.31 8.27 7.63
N LEU A 309 10.91 7.39 8.41
CA LEU A 309 10.27 6.16 8.86
C LEU A 309 9.57 6.47 10.19
N THR A 310 8.29 6.14 10.30
CA THR A 310 7.54 6.27 11.55
C THR A 310 6.88 4.96 11.94
N TYR A 311 6.56 4.86 13.23
CA TYR A 311 5.82 3.75 13.82
C TYR A 311 4.75 4.36 14.73
N ASP A 312 3.75 4.95 14.09
CA ASP A 312 2.77 5.80 14.74
C ASP A 312 1.51 5.01 15.09
N GLU A 313 0.87 5.39 16.19
CA GLU A 313 -0.38 4.79 16.62
C GLU A 313 -1.51 5.12 15.64
N THR A 314 -2.28 4.10 15.24
CA THR A 314 -3.57 4.27 14.59
C THR A 314 -4.62 3.54 15.43
N PRO A 315 -5.61 4.25 15.98
CA PRO A 315 -6.57 3.63 16.87
C PRO A 315 -7.43 2.59 16.13
N LEU A 316 -7.82 1.54 16.85
CA LEU A 316 -8.82 0.60 16.34
C LEU A 316 -10.15 1.34 16.10
N PRO A 317 -10.95 0.94 15.10
CA PRO A 317 -12.21 1.60 14.81
C PRO A 317 -13.14 1.59 16.02
N SER A 318 -13.71 2.75 16.32
CA SER A 318 -14.87 2.86 17.20
C SER A 318 -16.15 2.57 16.40
N ILE A 319 -17.22 2.15 17.07
CA ILE A 319 -18.48 1.75 16.38
C ILE A 319 -18.91 2.85 15.41
N VAL A 320 -18.78 2.58 14.11
CA VAL A 320 -19.29 3.44 13.05
C VAL A 320 -20.81 3.34 13.10
N THR A 321 -21.48 4.33 13.69
CA THR A 321 -22.88 4.58 13.36
C THR A 321 -22.92 4.99 11.88
N SER A 322 -23.88 4.46 11.12
CA SER A 322 -24.00 4.51 9.65
C SER A 322 -24.11 5.90 8.99
N HIS A 323 -23.57 6.96 9.58
CA HIS A 323 -23.74 8.35 9.17
C HIS A 323 -22.46 9.04 8.67
N ASP A 324 -21.30 8.40 8.72
CA ASP A 324 -20.02 9.07 8.40
C ASP A 324 -19.44 8.76 7.01
N TYR A 325 -20.24 8.19 6.10
CA TYR A 325 -19.86 8.02 4.69
C TYR A 325 -20.99 8.48 3.76
N VAL A 326 -21.02 9.79 3.49
CA VAL A 326 -21.70 10.39 2.31
C VAL A 326 -20.69 11.25 1.58
#